data_AF-A0A970PHY1-F1
#
_entry.id   AF-A0A970PHY1-F1
#
_cell.length_a   1.000
_cell.length_b   1.000
_cell.length_c   1.000
_cell.angle_alpha   90.00
_cell.angle_beta   90.00
_cell.angle_gamma   90.00
#
_symmetry.space_group_name_H-M   'P 1'
#
loop_
_entity.id
_entity.type
_entity.pdbx_description
1 polymer ?
#
loop_
_entity_poly.entity_id
_entity_poly.type
_entity_poly.pdbx_seq_one_letter_code
_entity_poly.pdbx_strand_id
1 'polypeptide(L)'
;MDYKFLIHETDSAFNLSKTLGKPLGNSNPIITHKYGADPWAIEYKDRLYVYMTADTYNYDADGNITTASYGIIKHINVVSTADMVNWTDHGSIPVAGANGIAKWASNSWAPCVVQKNIDGEDKFFLYFANNGSGVGVIVGDSPVGPWTDPIGKALVNHSTPNSNSKLVPWCFDPAVFIDDDGIGYLYYGGGIDGLSNANPKSARVVRLKDNLTEIDGTPQELDPPYFFEALAMHKYKDKYYLSYSSNFNSPGALDGVRPGSGDIGYMIGDSPMGPFTYGGVAFPNT
;
A
#
# COMPACT_ATOMS: atom_id res chain seq x y z
N MET A 1 21.48 -35.40 -7.42
CA MET A 1 22.32 -34.34 -8.03
C MET A 1 22.71 -33.43 -6.89
N ASP A 2 23.95 -33.56 -6.41
CA ASP A 2 24.45 -32.76 -5.31
C ASP A 2 24.87 -31.39 -5.82
N TYR A 3 24.20 -30.34 -5.34
CA TYR A 3 24.68 -28.97 -5.52
C TYR A 3 25.84 -28.76 -4.55
N LYS A 4 27.07 -28.90 -5.06
CA LYS A 4 28.25 -28.33 -4.40
C LYS A 4 28.11 -26.82 -4.40
N PHE A 5 27.82 -26.25 -3.24
CA PHE A 5 28.09 -24.84 -3.01
C PHE A 5 29.60 -24.64 -3.17
N LEU A 6 30.00 -23.83 -4.15
CA LEU A 6 31.34 -23.27 -4.22
C LEU A 6 31.49 -22.32 -3.03
N ILE A 7 31.89 -22.87 -1.88
CA ILE A 7 32.50 -22.06 -0.83
C ILE A 7 33.90 -21.79 -1.34
N HIS A 8 34.12 -20.60 -1.89
CA HIS A 8 35.45 -20.13 -2.21
C HIS A 8 36.24 -20.06 -0.89
N GLU A 9 37.32 -20.85 -0.78
CA GLU A 9 38.30 -20.70 0.29
C GLU A 9 38.70 -19.23 0.36
N THR A 10 38.68 -18.68 1.57
CA THR A 10 38.94 -17.27 1.83
C THR A 10 40.41 -16.97 1.57
N ASP A 11 40.73 -16.52 0.36
CA ASP A 11 41.90 -15.69 0.13
C ASP A 11 41.67 -14.35 0.86
N SER A 12 42.60 -14.06 1.77
CA SER A 12 42.62 -12.89 2.63
C SER A 12 42.85 -11.60 1.84
N ALA A 13 41.84 -11.13 1.10
CA ALA A 13 41.78 -9.75 0.56
C ALA A 13 40.41 -9.33 -0.03
N PHE A 14 39.29 -10.00 0.28
CA PHE A 14 37.99 -9.40 -0.02
C PHE A 14 37.65 -8.30 1.00
N ASN A 15 38.06 -7.07 0.70
CA ASN A 15 37.44 -5.89 1.29
C ASN A 15 35.98 -5.88 0.81
N LEU A 16 35.08 -6.47 1.61
CA LEU A 16 33.65 -6.28 1.44
C LEU A 16 33.40 -4.78 1.37
N SER A 17 32.84 -4.32 0.25
CA SER A 17 32.50 -2.91 0.09
C SER A 17 31.58 -2.48 1.24
N LYS A 18 31.75 -1.23 1.69
CA LYS A 18 30.88 -0.64 2.71
C LYS A 18 29.42 -0.80 2.28
N THR A 19 28.59 -1.46 3.10
CA THR A 19 27.16 -1.62 2.84
C THR A 19 26.51 -0.24 2.64
N LEU A 20 25.94 0.00 1.46
CA LEU A 20 25.43 1.33 1.06
C LEU A 20 24.12 1.72 1.74
N GLY A 21 23.39 0.79 2.39
CA GLY A 21 22.10 1.10 3.02
C GLY A 21 21.79 0.36 4.32
N LYS A 22 22.14 -0.93 4.46
CA LYS A 22 21.78 -1.79 5.60
C LYS A 22 23.07 -2.36 6.21
N PRO A 23 23.64 -1.70 7.23
CA PRO A 23 24.81 -2.20 7.95
C PRO A 23 24.57 -3.58 8.55
N LEU A 24 25.62 -4.39 8.67
CA LEU A 24 25.56 -5.65 9.42
C LEU A 24 25.09 -5.38 10.85
N GLY A 25 24.12 -6.17 11.32
CA GLY A 25 23.48 -5.99 12.64
C GLY A 25 22.25 -5.07 12.63
N ASN A 26 21.99 -4.34 11.54
CA ASN A 26 20.80 -3.51 11.40
C ASN A 26 19.72 -4.23 10.58
N SER A 27 18.45 -4.02 10.95
CA SER A 27 17.30 -4.58 10.23
C SER A 27 16.70 -3.63 9.19
N ASN A 28 17.04 -2.33 9.24
CA ASN A 28 16.53 -1.30 8.33
C ASN A 28 17.64 -0.68 7.46
N PRO A 29 17.30 -0.27 6.21
CA PRO A 29 16.07 -0.62 5.48
C PRO A 29 15.99 -2.14 5.23
N ILE A 30 14.80 -2.68 4.99
CA ILE A 30 14.60 -4.14 4.93
C ILE A 30 15.41 -4.79 3.79
N ILE A 31 15.57 -4.06 2.67
CA ILE A 31 16.38 -4.41 1.51
C ILE A 31 17.17 -3.19 1.00
N THR A 32 18.25 -3.41 0.25
CA THR A 32 19.10 -2.34 -0.30
C THR A 32 19.54 -2.55 -1.75
N HIS A 33 19.26 -3.71 -2.32
CA HIS A 33 19.64 -4.05 -3.70
C HIS A 33 18.61 -3.58 -4.73
N LYS A 34 17.45 -3.08 -4.27
CA LYS A 34 16.42 -2.41 -5.06
C LYS A 34 15.61 -1.45 -4.21
N TYR A 35 14.84 -0.57 -4.87
CA TYR A 35 13.92 0.36 -4.22
C TYR A 35 12.53 -0.24 -4.06
N GLY A 36 11.80 0.28 -3.08
CA GLY A 36 10.41 -0.06 -2.81
C GLY A 36 9.77 1.07 -2.03
N ALA A 37 8.64 1.56 -2.52
CA ALA A 37 7.82 2.59 -1.89
C ALA A 37 6.47 2.01 -1.46
N ASP A 38 5.71 2.75 -0.67
CA ASP A 38 4.33 2.45 -0.28
C ASP A 38 4.13 1.01 0.22
N PRO A 39 4.84 0.60 1.30
CA PRO A 39 4.85 -0.79 1.73
C PRO A 39 3.49 -1.21 2.31
N TRP A 40 3.01 -2.37 1.89
CA TRP A 40 1.93 -3.10 2.56
C TRP A 40 2.39 -4.51 2.92
N ALA A 41 1.95 -5.00 4.08
CA ALA A 41 2.39 -6.30 4.58
C ALA A 41 1.22 -7.21 4.94
N ILE A 42 1.36 -8.50 4.64
CA ILE A 42 0.48 -9.56 5.15
C ILE A 42 1.29 -10.69 5.78
N GLU A 43 0.75 -11.27 6.83
CA GLU A 43 1.24 -12.52 7.38
C GLU A 43 0.52 -13.69 6.67
N TYR A 44 1.28 -14.69 6.23
CA TYR A 44 0.73 -15.91 5.65
C TYR A 44 1.68 -17.08 5.90
N LYS A 45 1.18 -18.14 6.56
CA LYS A 45 1.93 -19.38 6.86
C LYS A 45 3.33 -19.10 7.45
N ASP A 46 3.35 -18.44 8.61
CA ASP A 46 4.56 -18.10 9.39
C ASP A 46 5.59 -17.21 8.68
N ARG A 47 5.14 -16.46 7.68
CA ARG A 47 5.97 -15.51 6.93
C ARG A 47 5.27 -14.18 6.80
N LEU A 48 6.05 -13.11 6.87
CA LEU A 48 5.60 -11.77 6.50
C LEU A 48 5.99 -11.51 5.05
N TYR A 49 5.02 -11.14 4.22
CA TYR A 49 5.22 -10.69 2.84
C TYR A 49 5.03 -9.18 2.79
N VAL A 50 5.96 -8.46 2.15
CA VAL A 50 5.90 -7.00 1.97
C VAL A 50 5.85 -6.69 0.48
N TYR A 51 4.79 -6.00 0.08
CA TYR A 51 4.51 -5.53 -1.28
C TYR A 51 4.82 -4.05 -1.34
N MET A 52 5.51 -3.61 -2.38
CA MET A 52 5.95 -2.23 -2.52
C MET A 52 5.76 -1.77 -3.95
N THR A 53 5.34 -0.52 -4.13
CA THR A 53 5.48 0.15 -5.42
C THR A 53 6.92 0.05 -5.90
N ALA A 54 7.10 -0.46 -7.12
CA ALA A 54 8.42 -0.73 -7.68
C ALA A 54 9.09 0.58 -8.15
N ASP A 55 9.48 1.39 -7.18
CA ASP A 55 10.22 2.62 -7.41
C ASP A 55 11.57 2.31 -8.08
N THR A 56 12.05 3.24 -8.89
CA THR A 56 13.28 3.10 -9.66
C THR A 56 13.86 4.47 -9.97
N TYR A 57 15.18 4.51 -10.14
CA TYR A 57 15.81 5.68 -10.72
C TYR A 57 15.22 6.00 -12.09
N ASN A 58 15.04 7.30 -12.32
CA ASN A 58 14.79 7.84 -13.63
C ASN A 58 16.11 8.35 -14.19
N TYR A 59 16.28 8.21 -15.50
CA TYR A 59 17.49 8.64 -16.19
C TYR A 59 17.10 9.57 -17.34
N ASP A 60 17.88 10.63 -17.55
CA ASP A 60 17.79 11.42 -18.77
C ASP A 60 18.42 10.66 -19.96
N ALA A 61 18.39 11.27 -21.15
CA ALA A 61 18.95 10.69 -22.36
C ALA A 61 20.48 10.46 -22.27
N ASP A 62 21.17 11.16 -21.37
CA ASP A 62 22.61 11.06 -21.16
C ASP A 62 22.97 10.06 -20.04
N GLY A 63 21.97 9.44 -19.40
CA GLY A 63 22.16 8.44 -18.34
C GLY A 63 22.37 9.04 -16.96
N ASN A 64 22.11 10.32 -16.74
CA ASN A 64 22.15 10.93 -15.41
C ASN A 64 20.86 10.69 -14.65
N ILE A 65 20.96 10.48 -13.34
CA ILE A 65 19.79 10.33 -12.47
C ILE A 65 18.99 11.64 -12.47
N THR A 66 17.69 11.53 -12.70
CA THR A 66 16.73 12.64 -12.63
C THR A 66 15.73 12.45 -11.48
N THR A 67 14.91 13.47 -11.24
CA THR A 67 13.81 13.39 -10.27
C THR A 67 12.91 12.19 -10.56
N ALA A 68 12.46 11.51 -9.52
CA ALA A 68 11.56 10.39 -9.64
C ALA A 68 10.29 10.77 -10.41
N SER A 69 9.97 10.01 -11.47
CA SER A 69 8.73 10.09 -12.22
C SER A 69 7.87 8.87 -11.88
N TYR A 70 6.88 9.05 -11.01
CA TYR A 70 6.01 7.95 -10.60
C TYR A 70 5.08 7.47 -11.72
N GLY A 71 4.84 8.32 -12.73
CA GLY A 71 3.98 8.06 -13.89
C GLY A 71 4.41 6.89 -14.78
N ILE A 72 5.62 6.35 -14.59
CA ILE A 72 6.09 5.17 -15.33
C ILE A 72 5.98 3.85 -14.55
N ILE A 73 5.62 3.90 -13.26
CA ILE A 73 5.64 2.71 -12.40
C ILE A 73 4.44 1.80 -12.70
N LYS A 74 4.75 0.56 -13.08
CA LYS A 74 3.79 -0.46 -13.54
C LYS A 74 3.92 -1.81 -12.81
N HIS A 75 4.84 -1.89 -11.85
CA HIS A 75 5.16 -3.13 -11.16
C HIS A 75 5.06 -2.96 -9.64
N ILE A 76 4.84 -4.08 -8.96
CA ILE A 76 4.87 -4.20 -7.50
C ILE A 76 5.98 -5.16 -7.10
N ASN A 77 6.94 -4.71 -6.31
CA ASN A 77 8.00 -5.54 -5.74
C ASN A 77 7.48 -6.35 -4.57
N VAL A 78 7.93 -7.60 -4.43
CA VAL A 78 7.55 -8.46 -3.30
C VAL A 78 8.79 -9.05 -2.64
N VAL A 79 8.84 -8.94 -1.31
CA VAL A 79 9.84 -9.61 -0.47
C VAL A 79 9.14 -10.33 0.67
N SER A 80 9.80 -11.30 1.29
CA SER A 80 9.25 -11.95 2.48
C SER A 80 10.32 -12.38 3.48
N THR A 81 9.92 -12.55 4.73
CA THR A 81 10.81 -12.98 5.81
C THR A 81 10.08 -13.93 6.76
N ALA A 82 10.84 -14.75 7.48
CA ALA A 82 10.36 -15.52 8.62
C ALA A 82 10.99 -15.03 9.95
N ASP A 83 11.91 -14.06 9.91
CA ASP A 83 12.73 -13.67 11.06
C ASP A 83 12.99 -12.15 11.16
N MET A 84 12.40 -11.35 10.26
CA MET A 84 12.52 -9.88 10.17
C MET A 84 13.91 -9.36 9.80
N VAL A 85 14.89 -10.23 9.53
CA VAL A 85 16.28 -9.87 9.21
C VAL A 85 16.65 -10.32 7.81
N ASN A 86 16.37 -11.58 7.50
CA ASN A 86 16.66 -12.23 6.24
C ASN A 86 15.43 -12.16 5.34
N TRP A 87 15.60 -11.53 4.18
CA TRP A 87 14.52 -11.25 3.24
C TRP A 87 14.73 -12.03 1.93
N THR A 88 13.77 -12.89 1.60
CA THR A 88 13.66 -13.53 0.29
C THR A 88 13.05 -12.55 -0.69
N ASP A 89 13.74 -12.29 -1.79
CA ASP A 89 13.22 -11.49 -2.88
C ASP A 89 12.43 -12.36 -3.88
N HIS A 90 11.17 -12.02 -4.13
CA HIS A 90 10.27 -12.71 -5.06
C HIS A 90 10.13 -12.00 -6.42
N GLY A 91 10.93 -10.98 -6.67
CA GLY A 91 10.92 -10.18 -7.90
C GLY A 91 9.82 -9.11 -7.91
N SER A 92 9.25 -8.88 -9.09
CA SER A 92 8.27 -7.82 -9.35
C SER A 92 7.08 -8.38 -10.14
N ILE A 93 5.87 -8.04 -9.72
CA ILE A 93 4.62 -8.40 -10.38
C ILE A 93 4.36 -7.37 -11.50
N PRO A 94 4.21 -7.77 -12.77
CA PRO A 94 3.90 -6.86 -13.88
C PRO A 94 2.40 -6.52 -13.89
N VAL A 95 1.99 -5.64 -12.98
CA VAL A 95 0.57 -5.31 -12.75
C VAL A 95 -0.02 -4.56 -13.96
N ALA A 96 0.59 -3.46 -14.39
CA ALA A 96 -0.03 -2.52 -15.33
C ALA A 96 0.64 -2.48 -16.72
N GLY A 97 -0.10 -1.97 -17.72
CA GLY A 97 0.35 -1.76 -19.09
C GLY A 97 -0.05 -2.87 -20.06
N ALA A 98 0.22 -2.67 -21.36
CA ALA A 98 -0.22 -3.57 -22.44
C ALA A 98 0.25 -5.03 -22.28
N ASN A 99 1.42 -5.21 -21.66
CA ASN A 99 2.01 -6.53 -21.35
C ASN A 99 1.84 -6.93 -19.87
N GLY A 100 1.13 -6.14 -19.07
CA GLY A 100 0.83 -6.43 -17.68
C GLY A 100 -0.46 -7.24 -17.52
N ILE A 101 -0.76 -7.60 -16.27
CA ILE A 101 -1.95 -8.37 -15.89
C ILE A 101 -3.22 -7.53 -16.10
N ALA A 102 -3.24 -6.29 -15.60
CA ALA A 102 -4.30 -5.31 -15.77
C ALA A 102 -4.01 -4.41 -16.98
N LYS A 103 -4.38 -4.89 -18.17
CA LYS A 103 -4.06 -4.22 -19.46
C LYS A 103 -4.65 -2.82 -19.62
N TRP A 104 -5.70 -2.51 -18.86
CA TRP A 104 -6.37 -1.21 -18.86
C TRP A 104 -5.66 -0.17 -17.99
N ALA A 105 -4.82 -0.61 -17.05
CA ALA A 105 -4.11 0.26 -16.13
C ALA A 105 -2.82 0.79 -16.75
N SER A 106 -2.49 2.04 -16.46
CA SER A 106 -1.23 2.69 -16.84
C SER A 106 -0.18 2.61 -15.72
N ASN A 107 -0.62 2.51 -14.47
CA ASN A 107 0.20 2.53 -13.27
C ASN A 107 -0.26 1.51 -12.22
N SER A 108 0.63 1.21 -11.28
CA SER A 108 0.35 0.38 -10.10
C SER A 108 1.07 0.92 -8.87
N TRP A 109 0.45 1.87 -8.18
CA TRP A 109 0.99 2.51 -6.97
C TRP A 109 0.29 1.97 -5.71
N ALA A 110 0.91 2.19 -4.54
CA ALA A 110 0.37 1.92 -3.21
C ALA A 110 -0.39 0.58 -3.12
N PRO A 111 0.31 -0.56 -3.21
CA PRO A 111 -0.35 -1.85 -3.14
C PRO A 111 -1.04 -2.05 -1.79
N CYS A 112 -2.19 -2.71 -1.79
CA CYS A 112 -2.75 -3.34 -0.61
C CYS A 112 -3.04 -4.79 -0.94
N VAL A 113 -2.65 -5.71 -0.06
CA VAL A 113 -2.92 -7.15 -0.24
C VAL A 113 -3.71 -7.68 0.93
N VAL A 114 -4.72 -8.49 0.64
CA VAL A 114 -5.44 -9.29 1.65
C VAL A 114 -5.56 -10.73 1.18
N GLN A 115 -5.71 -11.63 2.14
CA GLN A 115 -5.96 -13.04 1.90
C GLN A 115 -7.36 -13.38 2.41
N LYS A 116 -8.11 -14.17 1.63
CA LYS A 116 -9.41 -14.72 2.05
C LYS A 116 -9.49 -16.18 1.62
N ASN A 117 -9.98 -17.05 2.51
CA ASN A 117 -10.33 -18.40 2.14
C ASN A 117 -11.72 -18.38 1.47
N ILE A 118 -11.80 -18.86 0.23
CA ILE A 118 -13.03 -18.97 -0.55
C ILE A 118 -13.19 -20.44 -0.94
N ASP A 119 -14.25 -21.07 -0.46
CA ASP A 119 -14.57 -22.48 -0.72
C ASP A 119 -13.43 -23.45 -0.39
N GLY A 120 -12.68 -23.18 0.68
CA GLY A 120 -11.55 -24.01 1.12
C GLY A 120 -10.22 -23.65 0.46
N GLU A 121 -10.19 -22.73 -0.51
CA GLU A 121 -8.99 -22.27 -1.18
C GLU A 121 -8.56 -20.88 -0.72
N ASP A 122 -7.29 -20.71 -0.37
CA ASP A 122 -6.74 -19.39 -0.09
C ASP A 122 -6.60 -18.61 -1.40
N LYS A 123 -7.22 -17.42 -1.45
CA LYS A 123 -7.05 -16.45 -2.54
C LYS A 123 -6.44 -15.17 -2.01
N PHE A 124 -5.63 -14.54 -2.85
CA PHE A 124 -4.94 -13.28 -2.56
C PHE A 124 -5.46 -12.19 -3.49
N PHE A 125 -5.74 -11.02 -2.91
CA PHE A 125 -6.30 -9.88 -3.63
C PHE A 125 -5.32 -8.73 -3.51
N LEU A 126 -4.65 -8.37 -4.61
CA LEU A 126 -3.74 -7.24 -4.68
C LEU A 126 -4.47 -6.06 -5.32
N TYR A 127 -4.79 -5.08 -4.48
CA TYR A 127 -5.32 -3.78 -4.86
C TYR A 127 -4.17 -2.84 -5.18
N PHE A 128 -4.38 -1.94 -6.13
CA PHE A 128 -3.38 -0.96 -6.56
C PHE A 128 -4.07 0.31 -7.09
N ALA A 129 -3.40 1.44 -6.97
CA ALA A 129 -3.83 2.69 -7.60
C ALA A 129 -3.28 2.81 -9.03
N ASN A 130 -4.16 3.12 -9.98
CA ASN A 130 -3.80 3.51 -11.34
C ASN A 130 -3.62 5.03 -11.38
N ASN A 131 -2.49 5.51 -10.84
CA ASN A 131 -2.29 6.93 -10.51
C ASN A 131 -3.43 7.43 -9.58
N GLY A 132 -3.71 8.73 -9.51
CA GLY A 132 -4.83 9.33 -8.79
C GLY A 132 -6.22 9.12 -9.42
N SER A 133 -6.37 8.18 -10.37
CA SER A 133 -7.60 8.07 -11.19
C SER A 133 -8.53 6.92 -10.81
N GLY A 134 -8.07 5.97 -10.01
CA GLY A 134 -8.88 4.86 -9.54
C GLY A 134 -8.07 3.69 -9.02
N VAL A 135 -8.76 2.77 -8.35
CA VAL A 135 -8.21 1.56 -7.74
C VAL A 135 -8.59 0.35 -8.57
N GLY A 136 -7.62 -0.51 -8.88
CA GLY A 136 -7.82 -1.83 -9.47
C GLY A 136 -7.58 -2.95 -8.46
N VAL A 137 -7.91 -4.19 -8.85
CA VAL A 137 -7.59 -5.40 -8.08
C VAL A 137 -7.22 -6.53 -9.04
N ILE A 138 -6.16 -7.28 -8.72
CA ILE A 138 -5.80 -8.55 -9.34
C ILE A 138 -5.84 -9.66 -8.30
N VAL A 139 -6.11 -10.89 -8.71
CA VAL A 139 -6.31 -12.04 -7.83
C VAL A 139 -5.28 -13.11 -8.13
N GLY A 140 -4.72 -13.73 -7.09
CA GLY A 140 -3.77 -14.82 -7.21
C GLY A 140 -4.02 -15.96 -6.25
N ASP A 141 -3.45 -17.12 -6.56
CA ASP A 141 -3.59 -18.37 -5.78
C ASP A 141 -2.49 -18.54 -4.70
N SER A 142 -1.55 -17.61 -4.64
CA SER A 142 -0.48 -17.58 -3.64
C SER A 142 -0.08 -16.12 -3.37
N PRO A 143 0.65 -15.82 -2.27
CA PRO A 143 1.11 -14.46 -2.00
C PRO A 143 2.04 -13.91 -3.10
N VAL A 144 2.60 -14.76 -3.96
CA VAL A 144 3.46 -14.34 -5.08
C VAL A 144 2.84 -14.59 -6.44
N GLY A 145 1.55 -14.94 -6.49
CA GLY A 145 0.81 -15.26 -7.72
C GLY A 145 0.84 -16.75 -8.10
N PRO A 146 0.59 -17.11 -9.37
CA PRO A 146 0.32 -16.23 -10.50
C PRO A 146 -0.93 -15.36 -10.28
N TRP A 147 -1.01 -14.25 -11.00
CA TRP A 147 -2.06 -13.25 -10.83
C TRP A 147 -2.92 -13.10 -12.09
N THR A 148 -4.20 -12.79 -11.90
CA THR A 148 -5.20 -12.55 -12.96
C THR A 148 -6.00 -11.30 -12.65
N ASP A 149 -6.37 -10.51 -13.66
CA ASP A 149 -7.35 -9.42 -13.53
C ASP A 149 -8.77 -9.98 -13.77
N PRO A 150 -9.62 -10.09 -12.73
CA PRO A 150 -10.95 -10.66 -12.89
C PRO A 150 -12.00 -9.66 -13.40
N ILE A 151 -11.70 -8.34 -13.38
CA ILE A 151 -12.68 -7.29 -13.68
C ILE A 151 -12.44 -6.69 -15.08
N GLY A 152 -11.17 -6.51 -15.47
CA GLY A 152 -10.79 -5.85 -16.72
C GLY A 152 -10.97 -4.34 -16.73
N LYS A 153 -11.20 -3.72 -15.56
CA LYS A 153 -11.35 -2.27 -15.33
C LYS A 153 -11.12 -1.93 -13.86
N ALA A 154 -11.08 -0.63 -13.53
CA ALA A 154 -11.02 -0.15 -12.15
C ALA A 154 -12.23 -0.65 -11.32
N LEU A 155 -11.97 -1.03 -10.07
CA LEU A 155 -12.97 -1.36 -9.05
C LEU A 155 -13.70 -0.10 -8.58
N VAL A 156 -12.96 0.98 -8.30
CA VAL A 156 -13.49 2.32 -8.04
C VAL A 156 -12.71 3.37 -8.82
N ASN A 157 -13.39 4.45 -9.24
CA ASN A 157 -12.79 5.59 -9.94
C ASN A 157 -13.66 6.85 -9.76
N HIS A 158 -13.34 7.94 -10.45
CA HIS A 158 -14.11 9.19 -10.35
C HIS A 158 -15.57 9.14 -10.84
N SER A 159 -15.98 8.06 -11.52
CA SER A 159 -17.39 7.83 -11.89
C SER A 159 -18.14 7.02 -10.82
N THR A 160 -17.45 6.45 -9.83
CA THR A 160 -18.10 5.80 -8.69
C THR A 160 -18.92 6.83 -7.90
N PRO A 161 -20.15 6.50 -7.47
CA PRO A 161 -20.94 7.38 -6.62
C PRO A 161 -20.13 7.94 -5.44
N ASN A 162 -20.38 9.20 -5.10
CA ASN A 162 -19.67 9.94 -4.05
C ASN A 162 -18.13 10.01 -4.20
N SER A 163 -17.56 9.76 -5.40
CA SER A 163 -16.11 9.69 -5.61
C SER A 163 -15.60 10.57 -6.74
N ASN A 164 -16.39 11.53 -7.22
CA ASN A 164 -15.93 12.42 -8.31
C ASN A 164 -14.72 13.27 -7.87
N SER A 165 -13.95 13.75 -8.84
CA SER A 165 -12.67 14.44 -8.60
C SER A 165 -12.77 15.76 -7.80
N LYS A 166 -13.97 16.32 -7.61
CA LYS A 166 -14.16 17.48 -6.71
C LYS A 166 -14.28 17.06 -5.25
N LEU A 167 -14.69 15.82 -4.99
CA LEU A 167 -14.84 15.26 -3.64
C LEU A 167 -13.61 14.46 -3.24
N VAL A 168 -13.03 13.72 -4.20
CA VAL A 168 -11.85 12.88 -4.00
C VAL A 168 -10.86 13.23 -5.12
N PRO A 169 -10.02 14.27 -4.96
CA PRO A 169 -9.07 14.68 -5.99
C PRO A 169 -8.14 13.55 -6.44
N TRP A 170 -7.67 12.74 -5.49
CA TRP A 170 -6.81 11.59 -5.75
C TRP A 170 -7.55 10.30 -5.36
N CYS A 171 -8.12 9.62 -6.34
CA CYS A 171 -8.76 8.32 -6.14
C CYS A 171 -7.71 7.20 -6.18
N PHE A 172 -6.94 7.09 -5.09
CA PHE A 172 -5.76 6.21 -4.98
C PHE A 172 -5.62 5.60 -3.57
N ASP A 173 -4.43 5.09 -3.26
CA ASP A 173 -4.01 4.57 -1.95
C ASP A 173 -5.04 3.64 -1.32
N PRO A 174 -5.33 2.51 -1.98
CA PRO A 174 -6.28 1.55 -1.45
C PRO A 174 -5.75 0.91 -0.18
N ALA A 175 -6.62 0.75 0.82
CA ALA A 175 -6.45 -0.18 1.90
C ALA A 175 -7.70 -1.04 2.01
N VAL A 176 -7.50 -2.35 2.18
CA VAL A 176 -8.58 -3.31 2.37
C VAL A 176 -8.41 -3.99 3.70
N PHE A 177 -9.50 -4.04 4.45
CA PHE A 177 -9.59 -4.72 5.73
C PHE A 177 -10.73 -5.73 5.66
N ILE A 178 -10.46 -6.96 6.05
CA ILE A 178 -11.47 -8.00 6.22
C ILE A 178 -11.69 -8.14 7.71
N ASP A 179 -12.92 -7.89 8.17
CA ASP A 179 -13.26 -8.00 9.58
C ASP A 179 -13.45 -9.47 9.99
N ASP A 180 -13.58 -9.72 11.28
CA ASP A 180 -13.70 -11.07 11.85
C ASP A 180 -14.97 -11.81 11.37
N ASP A 181 -15.98 -11.07 10.90
CA ASP A 181 -17.21 -11.61 10.30
C ASP A 181 -17.05 -11.97 8.81
N GLY A 182 -15.87 -11.73 8.23
CA GLY A 182 -15.53 -12.02 6.84
C GLY A 182 -15.91 -10.93 5.84
N ILE A 183 -16.49 -9.81 6.30
CA ILE A 183 -16.87 -8.68 5.45
C ILE A 183 -15.63 -7.85 5.11
N GLY A 184 -15.45 -7.56 3.82
CA GLY A 184 -14.38 -6.70 3.33
C GLY A 184 -14.78 -5.23 3.30
N TYR A 185 -13.84 -4.33 3.58
CA TYR A 185 -14.00 -2.88 3.52
C TYR A 185 -12.83 -2.29 2.74
N LEU A 186 -13.13 -1.52 1.69
CA LEU A 186 -12.15 -0.77 0.91
C LEU A 186 -12.16 0.69 1.35
N TYR A 187 -11.00 1.17 1.78
CA TYR A 187 -10.67 2.56 2.08
C TYR A 187 -9.81 3.10 0.94
N TYR A 188 -10.06 4.33 0.52
CA TYR A 188 -9.30 4.99 -0.53
C TYR A 188 -9.54 6.50 -0.52
N GLY A 189 -8.77 7.22 -1.33
CA GLY A 189 -8.95 8.64 -1.54
C GLY A 189 -7.79 9.47 -1.00
N GLY A 190 -7.84 10.77 -1.25
CA GLY A 190 -6.79 11.69 -0.86
C GLY A 190 -6.83 12.98 -1.64
N GLY A 191 -5.81 13.79 -1.38
CA GLY A 191 -5.64 15.10 -1.98
C GLY A 191 -6.44 16.19 -1.29
N ILE A 192 -5.93 17.41 -1.45
CA ILE A 192 -6.50 18.65 -0.88
C ILE A 192 -6.84 19.68 -1.98
N ASP A 193 -6.79 19.27 -3.25
CA ASP A 193 -6.95 20.16 -4.40
C ASP A 193 -8.33 20.84 -4.39
N GLY A 194 -8.36 22.13 -4.03
CA GLY A 194 -9.61 22.88 -3.90
C GLY A 194 -10.44 22.54 -2.65
N LEU A 195 -9.85 21.83 -1.68
CA LEU A 195 -10.50 21.40 -0.44
C LEU A 195 -9.92 22.12 0.79
N SER A 196 -10.57 21.98 1.94
CA SER A 196 -10.07 22.49 3.22
C SER A 196 -8.82 21.73 3.64
N ASN A 197 -7.79 22.44 4.13
CA ASN A 197 -6.64 21.78 4.76
C ASN A 197 -7.03 21.00 6.01
N ALA A 198 -7.91 21.54 6.86
CA ALA A 198 -8.24 20.95 8.15
C ALA A 198 -9.25 19.80 8.03
N ASN A 199 -10.18 19.90 7.09
CA ASN A 199 -11.21 18.88 6.83
C ASN A 199 -11.36 18.68 5.32
N PRO A 200 -10.39 18.02 4.66
CA PRO A 200 -10.45 17.81 3.22
C PRO A 200 -11.66 16.96 2.83
N LYS A 201 -12.05 16.00 3.68
CA LYS A 201 -13.16 15.09 3.45
C LYS A 201 -13.04 14.31 2.14
N SER A 202 -11.82 14.04 1.71
CA SER A 202 -11.48 13.28 0.50
C SER A 202 -11.28 11.79 0.75
N ALA A 203 -11.37 11.32 2.00
CA ALA A 203 -11.31 9.90 2.35
C ALA A 203 -12.66 9.21 2.13
N ARG A 204 -12.64 7.96 1.64
CA ARG A 204 -13.82 7.12 1.43
C ARG A 204 -13.65 5.74 2.04
N VAL A 205 -14.76 5.16 2.47
CA VAL A 205 -14.87 3.73 2.82
C VAL A 205 -16.11 3.11 2.17
N VAL A 206 -16.01 1.90 1.64
CA VAL A 206 -17.14 1.15 1.10
C VAL A 206 -17.01 -0.33 1.46
N ARG A 207 -18.13 -1.02 1.68
CA ARG A 207 -18.12 -2.47 1.82
C ARG A 207 -17.77 -3.12 0.49
N LEU A 208 -17.16 -4.28 0.56
CA LEU A 208 -16.95 -5.18 -0.57
C LEU A 208 -17.96 -6.32 -0.49
N LYS A 209 -18.37 -6.84 -1.65
CA LYS A 209 -19.05 -8.14 -1.71
C LYS A 209 -18.10 -9.26 -1.31
N ASP A 210 -18.64 -10.45 -1.06
CA ASP A 210 -17.86 -11.60 -0.58
C ASP A 210 -16.69 -11.99 -1.48
N ASN A 211 -16.80 -11.76 -2.79
CA ASN A 211 -15.74 -12.02 -3.77
C ASN A 211 -14.59 -11.01 -3.74
N LEU A 212 -14.70 -9.93 -2.95
CA LEU A 212 -13.71 -8.85 -2.79
C LEU A 212 -13.34 -8.09 -4.08
N THR A 213 -14.03 -8.36 -5.19
CA THR A 213 -13.80 -7.74 -6.51
C THR A 213 -14.97 -6.86 -6.95
N GLU A 214 -15.91 -6.61 -6.06
CA GLU A 214 -17.06 -5.74 -6.27
C GLU A 214 -17.35 -4.94 -4.99
N ILE A 215 -17.74 -3.67 -5.14
CA ILE A 215 -18.24 -2.87 -4.03
C ILE A 215 -19.70 -3.20 -3.73
N ASP A 216 -20.09 -3.06 -2.46
CA ASP A 216 -21.47 -3.17 -1.98
C ASP A 216 -21.93 -1.82 -1.41
N GLY A 217 -22.73 -1.10 -2.20
CA GLY A 217 -23.28 0.20 -1.84
C GLY A 217 -22.50 1.41 -2.35
N THR A 218 -22.80 2.58 -1.78
CA THR A 218 -22.16 3.85 -2.12
C THR A 218 -21.03 4.14 -1.13
N PRO A 219 -19.82 4.50 -1.60
CA PRO A 219 -18.74 4.92 -0.73
C PRO A 219 -19.15 6.03 0.24
N GLN A 220 -18.90 5.80 1.52
CA GLN A 220 -19.15 6.74 2.61
C GLN A 220 -17.96 7.68 2.78
N GLU A 221 -18.24 8.96 3.03
CA GLU A 221 -17.21 9.93 3.42
C GLU A 221 -16.64 9.61 4.80
N LEU A 222 -15.33 9.80 4.94
CA LEU A 222 -14.62 9.86 6.21
C LEU A 222 -14.00 11.26 6.34
N ASP A 223 -13.89 11.75 7.58
CA ASP A 223 -13.32 13.07 7.87
C ASP A 223 -12.14 12.97 8.86
N PRO A 224 -11.01 12.32 8.48
CA PRO A 224 -9.80 12.42 9.27
C PRO A 224 -9.26 13.85 9.23
N PRO A 225 -8.92 14.45 10.39
CA PRO A 225 -8.45 15.82 10.42
C PRO A 225 -7.13 15.94 9.68
N TYR A 226 -7.04 16.92 8.77
CA TYR A 226 -5.87 17.13 7.92
C TYR A 226 -5.48 15.92 7.07
N PHE A 227 -6.45 15.11 6.61
CA PHE A 227 -6.18 13.99 5.71
C PHE A 227 -5.36 14.39 4.46
N PHE A 228 -4.51 13.49 3.98
CA PHE A 228 -3.80 13.64 2.72
C PHE A 228 -3.91 12.38 1.88
N GLU A 229 -3.46 11.24 2.41
CA GLU A 229 -3.35 9.97 1.70
C GLU A 229 -3.07 8.80 2.66
N ALA A 230 -2.74 7.62 2.13
CA ALA A 230 -2.27 6.45 2.88
C ALA A 230 -3.20 5.98 4.01
N LEU A 231 -4.50 5.83 3.72
CA LEU A 231 -5.43 5.20 4.66
C LEU A 231 -4.95 3.77 4.99
N ALA A 232 -5.06 3.36 6.24
CA ALA A 232 -4.90 1.96 6.64
C ALA A 232 -5.83 1.65 7.81
N MET A 233 -6.36 0.43 7.84
CA MET A 233 -7.28 -0.04 8.87
C MET A 233 -6.70 -1.26 9.55
N HIS A 234 -6.66 -1.25 10.88
CA HIS A 234 -6.44 -2.46 11.67
C HIS A 234 -7.39 -2.50 12.87
N LYS A 235 -7.59 -3.70 13.42
CA LYS A 235 -8.43 -3.92 14.59
C LYS A 235 -7.57 -4.36 15.77
N TYR A 236 -7.81 -3.78 16.94
CA TYR A 236 -7.13 -4.16 18.19
C TYR A 236 -8.08 -4.03 19.38
N LYS A 237 -8.25 -5.11 20.15
CA LYS A 237 -9.17 -5.17 21.32
C LYS A 237 -10.56 -4.63 20.99
N ASP A 238 -11.18 -5.18 19.95
CA ASP A 238 -12.54 -4.84 19.48
C ASP A 238 -12.75 -3.37 19.07
N LYS A 239 -11.66 -2.65 18.80
CA LYS A 239 -11.69 -1.28 18.27
C LYS A 239 -11.04 -1.22 16.90
N TYR A 240 -11.58 -0.36 16.05
CA TYR A 240 -11.10 -0.12 14.69
C TYR A 240 -10.21 1.12 14.69
N TYR A 241 -8.99 0.97 14.18
CA TYR A 241 -7.97 2.00 14.13
C TYR A 241 -7.72 2.38 12.68
N LEU A 242 -8.22 3.54 12.29
CA LEU A 242 -7.98 4.13 10.97
C LEU A 242 -6.76 5.06 11.06
N SER A 243 -5.64 4.67 10.47
CA SER A 243 -4.47 5.54 10.32
C SER A 243 -4.41 6.17 8.94
N TYR A 244 -3.72 7.32 8.84
CA TYR A 244 -3.59 8.07 7.60
C TYR A 244 -2.37 8.99 7.64
N SER A 245 -1.84 9.35 6.47
CA SER A 245 -0.88 10.44 6.33
C SER A 245 -1.60 11.78 6.32
N SER A 246 -1.11 12.70 7.14
CA SER A 246 -1.63 14.06 7.23
C SER A 246 -1.00 14.98 6.19
N ASN A 247 -1.73 16.02 5.78
CA ASN A 247 -1.22 16.97 4.80
C ASN A 247 -0.18 17.89 5.43
N PHE A 248 0.62 18.52 4.57
CA PHE A 248 1.75 19.35 4.99
C PHE A 248 1.37 20.75 5.49
N ASN A 249 0.07 21.05 5.56
CA ASN A 249 -0.46 22.34 6.02
C ASN A 249 -1.01 22.28 7.45
N SER A 250 -0.78 21.17 8.18
CA SER A 250 -1.10 21.12 9.60
C SER A 250 -0.17 22.03 10.40
N PRO A 251 -0.67 22.87 11.32
CA PRO A 251 0.16 23.80 12.09
C PRO A 251 1.05 23.13 13.16
N GLY A 252 1.20 21.80 13.13
CA GLY A 252 1.94 21.00 14.12
C GLY A 252 1.06 20.46 15.25
N ALA A 253 1.41 19.28 15.78
CA ALA A 253 0.68 18.57 16.84
C ALA A 253 1.35 18.72 18.21
N LEU A 254 0.60 19.24 19.19
CA LEU A 254 0.72 18.93 20.63
C LEU A 254 -0.61 19.15 21.40
N ASP A 255 -1.74 19.40 20.73
CA ASP A 255 -3.03 19.67 21.41
C ASP A 255 -3.98 18.46 21.47
N GLY A 256 -3.57 17.31 20.93
CA GLY A 256 -4.31 16.04 21.05
C GLY A 256 -5.52 15.90 20.15
N VAL A 257 -5.75 16.82 19.20
CA VAL A 257 -6.93 16.80 18.32
C VAL A 257 -6.61 16.67 16.83
N ARG A 258 -5.33 16.72 16.44
CA ARG A 258 -4.86 16.57 15.05
C ARG A 258 -3.38 16.15 14.98
N PRO A 259 -2.92 15.56 13.86
CA PRO A 259 -1.51 15.26 13.61
C PRO A 259 -0.72 16.50 13.17
N GLY A 260 0.62 16.46 13.21
CA GLY A 260 1.50 17.45 12.62
C GLY A 260 1.54 17.35 11.09
N SER A 261 2.46 18.05 10.43
CA SER A 261 2.59 17.99 8.96
C SER A 261 3.29 16.72 8.52
N GLY A 262 2.63 15.90 7.69
CA GLY A 262 3.22 14.65 7.15
C GLY A 262 3.35 13.53 8.18
N ASP A 263 2.77 13.68 9.36
CA ASP A 263 2.67 12.65 10.39
C ASP A 263 1.66 11.58 9.97
N ILE A 264 1.85 10.36 10.48
CA ILE A 264 0.82 9.33 10.51
C ILE A 264 -0.06 9.57 11.74
N GLY A 265 -1.25 10.13 11.50
CA GLY A 265 -2.31 10.23 12.49
C GLY A 265 -3.14 8.95 12.56
N TYR A 266 -3.88 8.74 13.64
CA TYR A 266 -4.86 7.67 13.73
C TYR A 266 -6.15 8.10 14.44
N MET A 267 -7.24 7.41 14.12
CA MET A 267 -8.55 7.57 14.71
C MET A 267 -9.09 6.22 15.18
N ILE A 268 -9.95 6.22 16.19
CA ILE A 268 -10.51 5.03 16.82
C ILE A 268 -12.03 5.04 16.69
N GLY A 269 -12.63 3.90 16.36
CA GLY A 269 -14.08 3.73 16.24
C GLY A 269 -14.56 2.36 16.72
N ASP A 270 -15.88 2.24 16.84
CA ASP A 270 -16.60 1.01 17.21
C ASP A 270 -17.11 0.20 16.00
N SER A 271 -16.88 0.71 14.79
CA SER A 271 -17.29 0.10 13.54
C SER A 271 -16.23 0.37 12.46
N PRO A 272 -16.01 -0.53 11.49
CA PRO A 272 -15.06 -0.32 10.41
C PRO A 272 -15.44 0.88 9.51
N MET A 273 -16.70 1.30 9.51
CA MET A 273 -17.14 2.48 8.75
C MET A 273 -17.34 3.73 9.64
N GLY A 274 -16.87 3.68 10.89
CA GLY A 274 -17.00 4.77 11.85
C GLY A 274 -18.39 4.88 12.51
N PRO A 275 -18.68 6.01 13.21
CA PRO A 275 -17.84 7.21 13.30
C PRO A 275 -16.52 6.95 14.03
N PHE A 276 -15.49 7.72 13.67
CA PHE A 276 -14.16 7.66 14.27
C PHE A 276 -13.86 8.92 15.08
N THR A 277 -13.07 8.78 16.14
CA THR A 277 -12.54 9.89 16.95
C THR A 277 -11.02 9.90 16.85
N TYR A 278 -10.41 11.07 16.64
CA TYR A 278 -8.95 11.17 16.56
C TYR A 278 -8.28 10.66 17.86
N GLY A 279 -7.29 9.79 17.71
CA GLY A 279 -6.60 9.11 18.82
C GLY A 279 -5.18 9.61 19.07
N GLY A 280 -4.53 10.21 18.06
CA GLY A 280 -3.19 10.77 18.20
C GLY A 280 -2.30 10.53 16.98
N VAL A 281 -0.98 10.67 17.20
CA VAL A 281 0.06 10.41 16.21
C VAL A 281 0.66 9.03 16.47
N ALA A 282 0.67 8.19 15.44
CA ALA A 282 1.29 6.86 15.48
C ALA A 282 2.76 6.91 15.04
N PHE A 283 3.09 7.75 14.06
CA PHE A 283 4.45 7.91 13.56
C PHE A 283 4.68 9.36 13.11
N PRO A 284 5.57 10.13 13.78
CA PRO A 284 5.84 11.51 13.38
C PRO A 284 6.71 11.56 12.12
N ASN A 285 6.51 12.60 11.30
CA ASN A 285 7.45 12.97 10.25
C ASN A 285 8.73 13.52 10.93
N THR A 286 9.90 13.08 10.47
CA THR A 286 11.21 13.45 11.03
C THR A 286 12.03 14.28 10.06
#